data_AF-A0A1Q7QBB4-F1
#
_entry.id   AF-A0A1Q7QBB4-F1
#
_cell.length_a   1.000
_cell.length_b   1.000
_cell.length_c   1.000
_cell.angle_alpha   90.00
_cell.angle_beta   90.00
_cell.angle_gamma   90.00
#
_symmetry.space_group_name_H-M   'P 1'
#
loop_
_entity.id
_entity.type
_entity.pdbx_description
1 polymer ?
#
loop_
_entity_poly.entity_id
_entity_poly.type
_entity_poly.pdbx_seq_one_letter_code
_entity_poly.pdbx_strand_id
1 'polypeptide(L)'
;MPVNLVDLGLIYRIDEHDGIVEVELTFTAMGCPASDFILDDVRERLLREDGVREARVTVVWDPPWTTARMTQAGRDALEAWGLAV
;
A
#
# COMPACT_ATOMS: atom_id res chain seq x y z
N MET A 1 1.54 -8.17 10.04
CA MET A 1 1.10 -6.96 10.78
C MET A 1 -0.43 -6.92 10.74
N PRO A 2 -1.13 -6.52 11.81
CA PRO A 2 -2.60 -6.62 11.89
C PRO A 2 -3.35 -5.62 11.00
N VAL A 3 -2.65 -4.71 10.31
CA VAL A 3 -3.23 -3.70 9.43
C VAL A 3 -2.69 -3.85 8.00
N ASN A 4 -3.55 -3.67 7.02
CA ASN A 4 -3.21 -3.76 5.60
C ASN A 4 -2.80 -2.40 5.02
N LEU A 5 -2.20 -2.40 3.82
CA LEU A 5 -1.69 -1.19 3.17
C LEU A 5 -2.77 -0.15 2.85
N VAL A 6 -3.99 -0.61 2.56
CA VAL A 6 -5.14 0.25 2.24
C VAL A 6 -5.59 1.00 3.49
N ASP A 7 -5.75 0.30 4.61
CA ASP A 7 -6.14 0.89 5.88
C ASP A 7 -5.08 1.82 6.47
N LEU A 8 -3.79 1.53 6.21
CA LEU A 8 -2.70 2.45 6.51
C LEU A 8 -2.70 3.71 5.63
N GLY A 9 -3.50 3.74 4.55
CA GLY A 9 -3.52 4.86 3.61
C GLY A 9 -2.23 4.97 2.79
N LEU A 10 -1.53 3.86 2.56
CA LEU A 10 -0.29 3.83 1.78
C LEU A 10 -0.53 3.81 0.28
N ILE A 11 -1.73 3.43 -0.17
CA ILE A 11 -2.10 3.41 -1.59
C ILE A 11 -2.61 4.81 -1.98
N TYR A 12 -1.97 5.42 -2.97
CA TYR A 12 -2.27 6.78 -3.41
C TYR A 12 -3.14 6.77 -4.65
N ARG A 13 -2.86 5.87 -5.57
CA ARG A 13 -3.57 5.76 -6.85
C ARG A 13 -3.58 4.32 -7.31
N ILE A 14 -4.69 3.93 -7.92
CA ILE A 14 -4.82 2.69 -8.67
C ILE A 14 -5.52 3.07 -9.98
N ASP A 15 -4.87 2.80 -11.09
CA ASP A 15 -5.44 2.93 -12.42
C ASP A 15 -5.38 1.56 -13.11
N GLU A 16 -6.42 1.22 -13.86
CA GLU A 16 -6.48 0.00 -14.66
C GLU A 16 -6.86 0.35 -16.08
N HIS A 17 -6.11 -0.17 -17.05
CA HIS A 17 -6.39 -0.02 -18.46
C HIS A 17 -5.98 -1.27 -19.25
N ASP A 18 -6.94 -1.90 -19.92
CA ASP A 18 -6.75 -3.10 -20.75
C ASP A 18 -6.03 -4.25 -20.03
N GLY A 19 -6.26 -4.45 -18.72
CA GLY A 19 -5.59 -5.46 -17.93
C GLY A 19 -4.15 -5.09 -17.51
N ILE A 20 -3.76 -3.82 -17.65
CA ILE A 20 -2.54 -3.27 -17.04
C ILE A 20 -2.98 -2.48 -15.81
N VAL A 21 -2.53 -2.91 -14.64
CA VAL A 21 -2.80 -2.22 -13.38
C VAL A 21 -1.57 -1.42 -12.97
N GLU A 22 -1.76 -0.11 -12.79
CA GLU A 22 -0.74 0.81 -12.29
C GLU A 22 -1.12 1.26 -10.87
N VAL A 23 -0.24 0.99 -9.92
CA VAL A 23 -0.42 1.36 -8.51
C VAL A 23 0.68 2.33 -8.11
N GLU A 24 0.27 3.47 -7.58
CA GLU A 24 1.16 4.37 -6.86
C GLU A 24 0.94 4.21 -5.36
N LEU A 25 2.02 3.95 -4.63
CA LEU A 25 1.99 3.81 -3.18
C LEU A 25 3.16 4.55 -2.54
N THR A 26 3.07 4.75 -1.24
CA THR A 26 4.14 5.36 -0.44
C THR A 26 4.49 4.49 0.77
N PHE A 27 5.51 4.89 1.52
CA PHE A 27 5.87 4.26 2.79
C PHE A 27 5.95 5.29 3.91
N THR A 28 5.88 4.79 5.15
CA THR A 28 6.02 5.61 6.37
C THR A 28 7.47 6.04 6.63
N ALA A 29 8.45 5.37 6.01
CA ALA A 29 9.87 5.68 6.09
C ALA A 29 10.62 5.22 4.83
N MET A 30 11.76 5.88 4.55
CA MET A 30 12.65 5.52 3.44
C MET A 30 13.66 4.44 3.83
N GLY A 31 14.04 3.58 2.87
CA GLY A 31 15.17 2.66 3.01
C GLY A 31 14.93 1.44 3.90
N CYS A 32 13.67 1.11 4.21
CA CYS A 32 13.34 -0.12 4.92
C CYS A 32 13.44 -1.32 3.96
N PRO A 33 14.21 -2.38 4.26
CA PRO A 33 14.29 -3.56 3.39
C PRO A 33 12.95 -4.29 3.24
N ALA A 34 11.99 -4.07 4.15
CA ALA A 34 10.64 -4.59 4.02
C ALA A 34 9.87 -3.96 2.83
N SER A 35 10.24 -2.75 2.39
CA SER A 35 9.56 -2.07 1.29
C SER A 35 9.64 -2.87 -0.01
N ASP A 36 10.79 -3.44 -0.34
CA ASP A 36 10.96 -4.24 -1.57
C ASP A 36 10.09 -5.50 -1.52
N PHE A 37 10.05 -6.20 -0.39
CA PHE A 37 9.16 -7.35 -0.20
C PHE A 37 7.68 -6.98 -0.33
N ILE A 38 7.28 -5.81 0.18
CA ILE A 38 5.90 -5.33 0.06
C ILE A 38 5.56 -5.01 -1.40
N LEU A 39 6.49 -4.41 -2.16
CA LEU A 39 6.29 -4.10 -3.58
C LEU A 39 6.07 -5.37 -4.40
N ASP A 40 6.89 -6.39 -4.16
CA ASP A 40 6.76 -7.68 -4.83
C ASP A 40 5.44 -8.38 -4.45
N ASP A 41 5.08 -8.39 -3.16
CA ASP A 41 3.82 -8.99 -2.70
C ASP A 41 2.59 -8.31 -3.30
N VAL A 42 2.57 -6.97 -3.37
CA VAL A 42 1.51 -6.20 -4.04
C VAL A 42 1.44 -6.58 -5.52
N ARG A 43 2.57 -6.63 -6.21
CA ARG A 43 2.60 -6.99 -7.63
C ARG A 43 2.07 -8.39 -7.87
N GLU A 44 2.53 -9.38 -7.11
CA GLU A 44 2.07 -10.76 -7.21
C GLU A 44 0.58 -10.90 -6.90
N ARG A 45 0.10 -10.19 -5.87
CA ARG A 45 -1.31 -10.20 -5.50
C ARG A 45 -2.18 -9.66 -6.63
N LEU A 46 -1.78 -8.57 -7.28
CA LEU A 46 -2.50 -7.97 -8.42
C LEU A 46 -2.52 -8.89 -9.63
N LEU A 47 -1.40 -9.56 -9.93
CA LEU A 47 -1.31 -10.52 -11.05
C LEU A 47 -2.21 -11.76 -10.87
N ARG A 48 -2.72 -12.01 -9.66
CA ARG A 48 -3.67 -13.10 -9.38
C ARG A 48 -5.13 -12.69 -9.62
N GLU A 49 -5.41 -11.41 -9.85
CA GLU A 49 -6.76 -10.95 -10.17
C GLU A 49 -7.14 -11.27 -11.62
N ASP A 50 -8.41 -11.65 -11.83
CA ASP A 50 -8.91 -12.01 -13.15
C ASP A 50 -8.85 -10.80 -14.10
N GLY A 51 -8.23 -11.00 -15.26
CA GLY A 51 -8.08 -9.97 -16.29
C GLY A 51 -6.80 -9.13 -16.17
N VAL A 52 -6.02 -9.25 -15.09
CA VAL A 52 -4.74 -8.56 -14.95
C VAL A 52 -3.65 -9.31 -15.73
N ARG A 53 -3.06 -8.64 -16.72
CA ARG A 53 -1.96 -9.14 -17.55
C ARG A 53 -0.61 -8.59 -17.11
N GLU A 54 -0.60 -7.38 -16.57
CA GLU A 54 0.60 -6.69 -16.10
C GLU A 54 0.26 -5.85 -14.86
N ALA A 55 1.17 -5.84 -13.87
CA ALA A 55 1.05 -5.01 -12.68
C ALA A 55 2.32 -4.18 -12.50
N ARG A 56 2.16 -2.87 -12.42
CA ARG A 56 3.23 -1.89 -12.20
C ARG A 56 3.01 -1.21 -10.86
N VAL A 57 3.98 -1.31 -9.98
CA VAL A 57 3.92 -0.70 -8.65
C VAL A 57 5.04 0.34 -8.56
N THR A 58 4.66 1.58 -8.33
CA THR A 58 5.58 2.72 -8.24
C THR A 58 5.54 3.33 -6.86
N VAL A 59 6.72 3.56 -6.28
CA VAL A 59 6.84 4.28 -5.00
C VAL A 59 6.87 5.78 -5.25
N VAL A 60 5.93 6.50 -4.65
CA VAL A 60 5.87 7.97 -4.64
C VAL A 60 6.08 8.49 -3.23
N TRP A 61 6.73 9.65 -3.11
CA TRP A 61 7.02 10.29 -1.83
C TRP A 61 6.31 11.64 -1.65
N ASP A 62 5.65 12.13 -2.71
CA ASP A 62 4.88 13.36 -2.71
C ASP A 62 3.41 13.06 -3.06
N PRO A 63 2.43 13.51 -2.24
CA PRO A 63 2.63 14.14 -0.92
C PRO A 63 3.20 13.15 0.11
N PRO A 64 3.93 13.60 1.15
CA PRO A 64 4.43 12.71 2.19
C PRO A 64 3.28 12.06 2.96
N TRP A 65 3.49 10.82 3.40
CA TRP A 65 2.50 10.12 4.20
C TRP A 65 2.33 10.75 5.58
N THR A 66 1.09 10.77 6.09
CA THR A 66 0.77 11.18 7.47
C THR A 66 -0.35 10.30 8.02
N THR A 67 -0.43 10.18 9.36
CA THR A 67 -1.46 9.38 10.06
C THR A 67 -2.89 9.84 9.76
N ALA A 68 -3.07 11.08 9.29
CA ALA A 68 -4.35 11.60 8.81
C ALA A 68 -4.93 10.79 7.63
N ARG A 69 -4.09 10.09 6.85
CA ARG A 69 -4.52 9.24 5.72
C ARG A 69 -5.05 7.87 6.14
N MET A 70 -4.78 7.46 7.37
CA MET A 70 -5.19 6.16 7.89
C MET A 70 -6.72 6.10 8.01
N THR A 71 -7.30 4.94 7.73
CA THR A 71 -8.74 4.70 7.98
C THR A 71 -9.00 4.56 9.48
N GLN A 72 -10.26 4.66 9.90
CA GLN A 72 -10.60 4.40 11.30
C GLN A 72 -10.27 2.96 11.69
N ALA A 73 -10.55 1.99 10.82
CA ALA A 73 -10.19 0.59 11.03
C ALA A 73 -8.68 0.39 11.19
N GLY A 74 -7.86 1.10 10.41
CA GLY A 74 -6.41 1.08 10.54
C GLY A 74 -5.93 1.63 11.89
N ARG A 75 -6.53 2.73 12.36
CA ARG A 75 -6.26 3.30 13.69
C ARG A 75 -6.60 2.32 14.80
N ASP A 76 -7.83 1.79 14.79
CA ASP A 76 -8.32 0.84 15.80
C ASP A 76 -7.44 -0.42 15.87
N ALA A 77 -6.99 -0.92 14.70
CA ALA A 77 -6.12 -2.09 14.62
C ALA A 77 -4.72 -1.85 15.23
N LEU A 78 -4.16 -0.65 15.08
CA LEU A 78 -2.87 -0.28 15.66
C LEU A 78 -2.98 -0.02 17.16
N GLU A 79 -4.06 0.64 17.60
CA GLU A 79 -4.36 0.84 19.03
C GLU A 79 -4.54 -0.49 19.77
N ALA A 80 -5.27 -1.44 19.18
CA ALA A 80 -5.44 -2.79 19.72
C ALA A 80 -4.09 -3.53 19.87
N TRP A 81 -3.08 -3.12 19.12
CA TRP A 81 -1.73 -3.66 19.16
C TRP A 81 -0.77 -2.87 20.07
N GLY A 82 -1.26 -1.84 20.76
CA GLY A 82 -0.49 -1.01 21.68
C GLY A 82 0.46 -0.03 21.00
N LEU A 83 0.31 0.21 19.69
CA LEU A 83 1.06 1.21 18.96
C LEU A 83 0.25 2.51 18.98
N ALA A 84 0.76 3.54 19.66
CA ALA A 84 0.16 4.86 19.61
C ALA A 84 0.39 5.49 18.23
N VAL A 85 -0.68 5.97 17.59
CA VAL A 85 -0.71 6.56 16.24
C VAL A 85 -1.18 8.00 16.30
#